data_AF-H2ZEH9-F1
#
_entry.id   AF-H2ZEH9-F1
#
_cell.length_a   1.000
_cell.length_b   1.000
_cell.length_c   1.000
_cell.angle_alpha   90.00
_cell.angle_beta   90.00
_cell.angle_gamma   90.00
#
_symmetry.space_group_name_H-M   'P 1'
#
loop_
_entity.id
_entity.type
_entity.pdbx_description
1 polymer ?
#
loop_
_entity_poly.entity_id
_entity_poly.type
_entity_poly.pdbx_seq_one_letter_code
_entity_poly.pdbx_strand_id
1 'polypeptide(L)'
;MTTNFFRKILPDICVTFSSKKGKLLFKEALEEGHMDSFFHFGAQLRTQDEPAYCGLSSLVIVLNGLSVDPGRVWKGVWRWYHESMLECCTPLEEVKSKGVSLDELTCIARCNQLIADQVYVNDTTSIDEFRNKVKDVTKSSTAAIICSFSREVLSQSGTGHFSPIGGYHPETDSVLMLEPARFKYPLFWIPISLLWDAMNTKDTDTGVSRGYMVLKRSNTQPTLLFRISRYFNAIHPLHADAVDFLTNAVTFLKKSCRDTNDPSTIINEVAEKLLKISAEQKANHEKGLLFHTFVKS
;
A
#
# COMPACT_ATOMS: atom_id res chain seq x y z
N MET A 1 16.76 31.97 6.25
CA MET A 1 15.38 31.86 5.75
C MET A 1 14.83 30.53 6.20
N THR A 2 13.67 30.52 6.87
CA THR A 2 12.98 29.28 7.22
C THR A 2 12.52 28.58 5.93
N THR A 3 13.01 27.38 5.70
CA THR A 3 12.62 26.56 4.54
C THR A 3 11.14 26.22 4.67
N ASN A 4 10.28 26.83 3.84
CA ASN A 4 8.86 26.54 3.81
C ASN A 4 8.52 25.64 2.61
N PHE A 5 7.58 24.73 2.79
CA PHE A 5 7.07 23.83 1.77
C PHE A 5 5.67 24.19 1.28
N PHE A 6 5.07 25.27 1.76
CA PHE A 6 3.73 25.72 1.33
C PHE A 6 3.66 26.01 -0.17
N ARG A 7 2.81 25.27 -0.88
CA ARG A 7 2.37 25.51 -2.27
C ARG A 7 3.53 25.89 -3.20
N LYS A 8 4.56 25.04 -3.23
CA LYS A 8 5.67 25.21 -4.15
C LYS A 8 5.18 25.15 -5.60
N ILE A 9 5.80 25.96 -6.45
CA ILE A 9 5.56 25.95 -7.89
C ILE A 9 6.10 24.62 -8.44
N LEU A 10 5.28 23.92 -9.22
CA LEU A 10 5.72 22.74 -9.94
C LEU A 10 6.71 23.14 -11.04
N PRO A 11 7.80 22.38 -11.24
CA PRO A 11 8.69 22.58 -12.38
C PRO A 11 7.94 22.49 -13.71
N ASP A 12 8.42 23.19 -14.75
CA ASP A 12 7.73 23.27 -16.06
C ASP A 12 7.55 21.92 -16.76
N ILE A 13 8.35 20.92 -16.38
CA ILE A 13 8.22 19.53 -16.84
C ILE A 13 6.97 18.82 -16.28
N CYS A 14 6.30 19.40 -15.29
CA CYS A 14 5.04 18.94 -14.71
C CYS A 14 3.90 19.89 -15.10
N VAL A 15 2.77 19.37 -15.58
CA VAL A 15 1.60 20.21 -15.86
C VAL A 15 0.67 20.21 -14.65
N THR A 16 0.54 21.37 -14.00
CA THR A 16 -0.38 21.55 -12.86
C THR A 16 -1.81 21.20 -13.28
N PHE A 17 -2.50 20.35 -12.50
CA PHE A 17 -3.86 19.88 -12.78
C PHE A 17 -4.87 21.02 -12.95
N SER A 18 -4.81 22.05 -12.11
CA SER A 18 -5.75 23.18 -12.15
C SER A 18 -5.44 24.23 -13.23
N SER A 19 -4.34 24.09 -13.99
CA SER A 19 -4.00 24.98 -15.09
C SER A 19 -4.93 24.80 -16.30
N LYS A 20 -4.94 25.74 -17.26
CA LYS A 20 -5.70 25.60 -18.51
C LYS A 20 -5.32 24.31 -19.26
N LYS A 21 -4.02 24.02 -19.36
CA LYS A 21 -3.50 22.80 -19.99
C LYS A 21 -3.89 21.54 -19.20
N GLY A 22 -3.75 21.55 -17.87
CA GLY A 22 -4.12 20.42 -17.02
C GLY A 22 -5.60 20.06 -17.07
N LYS A 23 -6.47 21.07 -17.16
CA LYS A 23 -7.93 20.88 -17.38
C LYS A 23 -8.25 20.32 -18.76
N LEU A 24 -7.50 20.74 -19.79
CA LEU A 24 -7.67 20.22 -21.15
C LEU A 24 -7.30 18.74 -21.21
N LEU A 25 -6.12 18.37 -20.68
CA LEU A 25 -5.67 16.98 -20.59
C LEU A 25 -6.68 16.10 -19.85
N PHE A 26 -7.26 16.61 -18.75
CA PHE A 26 -8.30 15.90 -18.01
C PHE A 26 -9.56 15.67 -18.86
N LYS A 27 -10.00 16.71 -19.59
CA LYS A 27 -11.18 16.63 -20.43
C LYS A 27 -10.99 15.60 -21.55
N GLU A 28 -9.88 15.68 -22.27
CA GLU A 28 -9.54 14.79 -23.38
C GLU A 28 -9.39 13.34 -22.88
N ALA A 29 -8.65 13.13 -21.79
CA ALA A 29 -8.51 11.81 -21.17
C ALA A 29 -9.85 11.21 -20.72
N LEU A 30 -10.77 12.05 -20.23
CA LEU A 30 -12.11 11.63 -19.83
C LEU A 30 -12.96 11.24 -21.03
N GLU A 31 -12.93 12.02 -22.11
CA GLU A 31 -13.62 11.71 -23.37
C GLU A 31 -13.09 10.41 -24.00
N GLU A 32 -11.82 10.09 -23.80
CA GLU A 32 -11.18 8.83 -24.24
C GLU A 32 -11.36 7.65 -23.25
N GLY A 33 -12.06 7.84 -22.14
CA GLY A 33 -12.37 6.80 -21.15
C GLY A 33 -11.20 6.40 -20.23
N HIS A 34 -10.16 7.21 -20.14
CA HIS A 34 -8.95 6.95 -19.34
C HIS A 34 -8.93 7.70 -18.00
N MET A 35 -10.10 8.04 -17.46
CA MET A 35 -10.27 8.80 -16.21
C MET A 35 -11.24 8.15 -15.23
N ASP A 36 -11.71 6.92 -15.47
CA ASP A 36 -12.69 6.26 -14.61
C ASP A 36 -12.14 6.08 -13.19
N SER A 37 -10.86 5.71 -13.07
CA SER A 37 -10.19 5.59 -11.77
C SER A 37 -10.18 6.89 -10.96
N PHE A 38 -10.19 8.06 -11.61
CA PHE A 38 -10.21 9.35 -10.93
C PHE A 38 -11.48 9.57 -10.12
N PHE A 39 -12.64 9.11 -10.58
CA PHE A 39 -13.89 9.32 -9.84
C PHE A 39 -13.88 8.56 -8.51
N HIS A 40 -13.19 7.41 -8.46
CA HIS A 40 -13.03 6.62 -7.25
C HIS A 40 -11.96 7.19 -6.33
N PHE A 41 -10.76 7.45 -6.84
CA PHE A 41 -9.63 7.88 -6.03
C PHE A 41 -9.62 9.38 -5.72
N GLY A 42 -10.11 10.20 -6.66
CA GLY A 42 -10.26 11.64 -6.52
C GLY A 42 -11.18 12.01 -5.34
N ALA A 43 -12.27 11.27 -5.16
CA ALA A 43 -13.19 11.43 -4.03
C ALA A 43 -12.54 11.11 -2.67
N GLN A 44 -11.43 10.37 -2.67
CA GLN A 44 -10.70 9.93 -1.47
C GLN A 44 -9.41 10.70 -1.22
N LEU A 45 -9.13 11.73 -2.03
CA LEU A 45 -7.93 12.54 -1.88
C LEU A 45 -7.84 13.15 -0.50
N ARG A 46 -6.74 12.85 0.17
CA ARG A 46 -6.42 13.38 1.49
C ARG A 46 -5.02 13.95 1.52
N THR A 47 -4.78 14.83 2.47
CA THR A 47 -3.43 15.31 2.78
C THR A 47 -2.78 14.30 3.70
N GLN A 48 -1.51 13.98 3.48
CA GLN A 48 -0.75 13.12 4.40
C GLN A 48 -0.64 13.76 5.79
N ASP A 49 -0.97 13.00 6.83
CA ASP A 49 -0.98 13.50 8.21
C ASP A 49 0.42 13.78 8.76
N GLU A 50 1.43 13.04 8.31
CA GLU A 50 2.83 13.21 8.68
C GLU A 50 3.71 13.40 7.44
N PRO A 51 4.83 14.14 7.52
CA PRO A 51 5.75 14.34 6.39
C PRO A 51 6.26 13.04 5.73
N ALA A 52 6.36 11.95 6.50
CA ALA A 52 6.81 10.64 6.03
C ALA A 52 5.66 9.71 5.56
N TYR A 53 4.39 10.11 5.71
CA TYR A 53 3.22 9.26 5.45
C TYR A 53 2.76 9.23 3.98
N CYS A 54 3.54 9.69 3.02
CA CYS A 54 3.13 9.68 1.61
C CYS A 54 2.70 8.28 1.11
N GLY A 55 3.42 7.22 1.51
CA GLY A 55 3.05 5.83 1.21
C GLY A 55 1.71 5.42 1.85
N LEU A 56 1.56 5.64 3.16
CA LEU A 56 0.33 5.31 3.88
C LEU A 56 -0.88 6.08 3.34
N SER A 57 -0.71 7.36 3.05
CA SER A 57 -1.77 8.22 2.52
C SER A 57 -2.21 7.78 1.12
N SER A 58 -1.24 7.44 0.27
CA SER A 58 -1.50 6.85 -1.05
C SER A 58 -2.31 5.56 -0.94
N LEU A 59 -1.95 4.71 0.03
CA LEU A 59 -2.65 3.45 0.27
C LEU A 59 -4.07 3.67 0.83
N VAL A 60 -4.28 4.65 1.71
CA VAL A 60 -5.62 5.02 2.20
C VAL A 60 -6.51 5.51 1.05
N ILE A 61 -5.98 6.34 0.14
CA ILE A 61 -6.71 6.79 -1.06
C ILE A 61 -7.19 5.57 -1.87
N VAL A 62 -6.30 4.60 -2.08
CA VAL A 62 -6.63 3.38 -2.84
C VAL A 62 -7.60 2.46 -2.10
N LEU A 63 -7.38 2.18 -0.81
CA LEU A 63 -8.23 1.31 0.00
C LEU A 63 -9.68 1.81 0.05
N ASN A 64 -9.86 3.11 0.32
CA ASN A 64 -11.17 3.73 0.34
C ASN A 64 -11.77 3.83 -1.08
N GLY A 65 -10.95 4.12 -2.09
CA GLY A 65 -11.42 4.23 -3.49
C GLY A 65 -11.91 2.90 -4.05
N LEU A 66 -11.25 1.80 -3.68
CA LEU A 66 -11.67 0.43 -3.98
C LEU A 66 -12.78 -0.09 -3.04
N SER A 67 -13.29 0.76 -2.14
CA SER A 67 -14.34 0.42 -1.17
C SER A 67 -14.02 -0.83 -0.35
N VAL A 68 -12.78 -0.95 0.12
CA VAL A 68 -12.36 -2.01 1.03
C VAL A 68 -12.85 -1.69 2.43
N ASP A 69 -13.58 -2.63 3.05
CA ASP A 69 -14.04 -2.49 4.42
C ASP A 69 -12.89 -2.81 5.40
N PRO A 70 -12.45 -1.86 6.25
CA PRO A 70 -11.39 -2.13 7.22
C PRO A 70 -11.75 -3.19 8.25
N GLY A 71 -13.03 -3.57 8.40
CA GLY A 71 -13.48 -4.58 9.36
C GLY A 71 -13.36 -4.14 10.82
N ARG A 72 -12.92 -2.90 11.07
CA ARG A 72 -12.77 -2.30 12.39
C ARG A 72 -13.16 -0.82 12.35
N VAL A 73 -13.56 -0.30 13.51
CA VAL A 73 -13.94 1.10 13.69
C VAL A 73 -12.73 2.02 13.55
N TRP A 74 -12.90 3.12 12.83
CA TRP A 74 -11.94 4.23 12.82
C TRP A 74 -12.27 5.25 13.90
N LYS A 75 -13.51 5.75 13.91
CA LYS A 75 -14.01 6.75 14.86
C LYS A 75 -15.48 6.44 15.17
N GLY A 76 -15.90 6.54 16.42
CA GLY A 76 -17.31 6.37 16.82
C GLY A 76 -17.93 5.07 16.26
N VAL A 77 -18.94 5.21 15.40
CA VAL A 77 -19.58 4.08 14.68
C VAL A 77 -19.07 3.91 13.24
N TRP A 78 -18.15 4.77 12.80
CA TRP A 78 -17.70 4.86 11.42
C TRP A 78 -16.50 3.95 11.16
N ARG A 79 -16.59 3.20 10.07
CA ARG A 79 -15.51 2.37 9.53
C ARG A 79 -15.02 3.04 8.26
N TRP A 80 -13.74 3.40 8.24
CA TRP A 80 -13.08 4.03 7.10
C TRP A 80 -11.57 3.87 7.24
N TYR A 81 -10.82 3.69 6.17
CA TYR A 81 -9.37 3.62 6.32
C TYR A 81 -8.75 4.98 6.64
N HIS A 82 -7.78 4.95 7.54
CA HIS A 82 -6.95 6.06 7.97
C HIS A 82 -5.50 5.57 8.15
N GLU A 83 -4.48 6.41 8.03
CA GLU A 83 -3.07 5.98 8.12
C GLU A 83 -2.77 5.38 9.47
N SER A 84 -3.40 5.90 10.54
CA SER A 84 -3.30 5.36 11.91
C SER A 84 -3.76 3.90 12.05
N MET A 85 -4.38 3.33 11.02
CA MET A 85 -4.83 1.94 11.01
C MET A 85 -3.82 1.03 10.30
N LEU A 86 -2.83 1.57 9.58
CA LEU A 86 -1.96 0.80 8.70
C LEU A 86 -0.74 0.19 9.42
N GLU A 87 -0.93 -0.30 10.65
CA GLU A 87 0.06 -1.04 11.45
C GLU A 87 -0.04 -2.55 11.20
N CYS A 88 0.87 -3.13 10.42
CA CYS A 88 0.98 -4.60 10.34
C CYS A 88 2.39 -5.12 9.99
N CYS A 89 3.14 -4.43 9.13
CA CYS A 89 4.49 -4.86 8.72
C CYS A 89 5.59 -3.94 9.25
N THR A 90 5.24 -2.68 9.50
CA THR A 90 6.14 -1.65 10.04
C THR A 90 5.37 -0.85 11.08
N PRO A 91 5.90 -0.63 12.30
CA PRO A 91 5.25 0.21 13.32
C PRO A 91 5.09 1.67 12.83
N LEU A 92 3.99 2.34 13.19
CA LEU A 92 3.77 3.72 12.72
C LEU A 92 4.83 4.70 13.19
N GLU A 93 5.40 4.52 14.38
CA GLU A 93 6.50 5.37 14.86
C GLU A 93 7.73 5.29 13.95
N GLU A 94 8.04 4.10 13.43
CA GLU A 94 9.11 3.93 12.45
C GLU A 94 8.72 4.56 11.11
N VAL A 95 7.49 4.34 10.64
CA VAL A 95 6.99 4.97 9.41
C VAL A 95 7.00 6.50 9.51
N LYS A 96 6.69 7.06 10.67
CA LYS A 96 6.70 8.50 10.92
C LYS A 96 8.11 9.08 10.88
N SER A 97 9.11 8.30 11.30
CA SER A 97 10.51 8.71 11.31
C SER A 97 11.16 8.67 9.92
N LYS A 98 11.01 7.56 9.19
CA LYS A 98 11.76 7.31 7.94
C LYS A 98 10.89 7.09 6.69
N GLY A 99 9.58 6.94 6.85
CA GLY A 99 8.67 6.52 5.78
C GLY A 99 8.65 4.99 5.61
N VAL A 100 8.32 4.55 4.40
CA VAL A 100 8.26 3.12 4.02
C VAL A 100 8.97 2.90 2.70
N SER A 101 9.63 1.77 2.58
CA SER A 101 10.10 1.21 1.30
C SER A 101 8.95 0.63 0.47
N LEU A 102 9.21 0.32 -0.80
CA LEU A 102 8.22 -0.32 -1.67
C LEU A 102 7.77 -1.69 -1.13
N ASP A 103 8.69 -2.46 -0.54
CA ASP A 103 8.39 -3.76 0.08
C ASP A 103 7.51 -3.64 1.32
N GLU A 104 7.83 -2.69 2.21
CA GLU A 104 7.04 -2.42 3.41
C GLU A 104 5.62 -1.97 3.02
N LEU A 105 5.50 -1.03 2.08
CA LEU A 105 4.18 -0.56 1.63
C LEU A 105 3.37 -1.68 0.95
N THR A 106 4.02 -2.53 0.14
CA THR A 106 3.38 -3.70 -0.48
C THR A 106 2.89 -4.70 0.57
N CYS A 107 3.67 -4.91 1.64
CA CYS A 107 3.29 -5.75 2.77
C CYS A 107 2.06 -5.18 3.48
N ILE A 108 2.07 -3.87 3.78
CA ILE A 108 0.95 -3.16 4.41
C ILE A 108 -0.31 -3.26 3.54
N ALA A 109 -0.21 -3.09 2.22
CA ALA A 109 -1.34 -3.27 1.30
C ALA A 109 -1.95 -4.68 1.42
N ARG A 110 -1.11 -5.72 1.44
CA ARG A 110 -1.56 -7.13 1.55
C ARG A 110 -2.19 -7.46 2.89
N CYS A 111 -1.76 -6.83 3.98
CA CYS A 111 -2.44 -6.98 5.28
C CYS A 111 -3.84 -6.39 5.27
N ASN A 112 -4.06 -5.35 4.45
CA ASN A 112 -5.29 -4.58 4.41
C ASN A 112 -6.18 -5.01 3.24
N GLN A 113 -6.27 -6.33 3.01
CA GLN A 113 -7.18 -6.97 2.07
C GLN A 113 -6.99 -6.57 0.60
N LEU A 114 -5.78 -6.16 0.21
CA LEU A 114 -5.44 -5.98 -1.21
C LEU A 114 -4.57 -7.13 -1.73
N ILE A 115 -4.81 -7.49 -2.99
CA ILE A 115 -3.80 -8.12 -3.83
C ILE A 115 -2.86 -7.00 -4.27
N ALA A 116 -1.55 -7.22 -4.14
CA ALA A 116 -0.54 -6.24 -4.50
C ALA A 116 0.57 -6.90 -5.33
N ASP A 117 0.57 -6.62 -6.63
CA ASP A 117 1.58 -7.08 -7.58
C ASP A 117 2.63 -5.99 -7.75
N GLN A 118 3.78 -6.19 -7.09
CA GLN A 118 4.88 -5.23 -7.01
C GLN A 118 5.88 -5.47 -8.13
N VAL A 119 6.38 -4.38 -8.72
CA VAL A 119 7.41 -4.40 -9.75
C VAL A 119 8.47 -3.35 -9.40
N TYR A 120 9.71 -3.81 -9.26
CA TYR A 120 10.89 -2.95 -9.22
C TYR A 120 11.30 -2.59 -10.64
N VAL A 121 11.42 -1.31 -10.96
CA VAL A 121 11.84 -0.87 -12.29
C VAL A 121 13.35 -1.07 -12.43
N ASN A 122 13.75 -1.83 -13.44
CA ASN A 122 15.15 -2.17 -13.75
C ASN A 122 15.27 -2.64 -15.21
N ASP A 123 16.48 -3.03 -15.62
CA ASP A 123 16.81 -3.43 -17.00
C ASP A 123 16.03 -4.65 -17.54
N THR A 124 15.38 -5.43 -16.67
CA THR A 124 14.53 -6.57 -17.06
C THR A 124 13.05 -6.23 -17.20
N THR A 125 12.67 -4.98 -16.90
CA THR A 125 11.27 -4.51 -16.92
C THR A 125 10.99 -3.61 -18.12
N SER A 126 9.74 -3.58 -18.58
CA SER A 126 9.33 -2.83 -19.76
C SER A 126 8.44 -1.65 -19.44
N ILE A 127 8.82 -0.47 -19.96
CA ILE A 127 7.99 0.73 -19.93
C ILE A 127 6.66 0.52 -20.69
N ASP A 128 6.67 -0.30 -21.74
CA ASP A 128 5.47 -0.60 -22.54
C ASP A 128 4.49 -1.46 -21.74
N GLU A 129 4.98 -2.43 -20.96
CA GLU A 129 4.15 -3.20 -20.04
C GLU A 129 3.55 -2.31 -18.95
N PHE A 130 4.34 -1.39 -18.38
CA PHE A 130 3.83 -0.42 -17.42
C PHE A 130 2.75 0.49 -18.03
N ARG A 131 2.98 1.01 -19.25
CA ARG A 131 2.00 1.81 -19.97
C ARG A 131 0.71 1.05 -20.23
N ASN A 132 0.78 -0.23 -20.59
CA ASN A 132 -0.40 -1.07 -20.77
C ASN A 132 -1.16 -1.25 -19.46
N LYS A 133 -0.47 -1.53 -18.35
CA LYS A 133 -1.10 -1.59 -17.02
C LYS A 133 -1.77 -0.26 -16.64
N VAL A 134 -1.14 0.87 -16.93
CA VAL A 134 -1.72 2.20 -16.71
C VAL A 134 -3.01 2.37 -17.52
N LYS A 135 -3.00 2.04 -18.81
CA LYS A 135 -4.19 2.09 -19.68
C LYS A 135 -5.33 1.24 -19.13
N ASP A 136 -5.04 0.01 -18.73
CA ASP A 136 -6.03 -0.93 -18.19
C ASP A 136 -6.63 -0.45 -16.86
N VAL A 137 -5.78 0.04 -15.96
CA VAL A 137 -6.20 0.49 -14.63
C VAL A 137 -6.99 1.79 -14.71
N THR A 138 -6.60 2.73 -15.58
CA THR A 138 -7.29 4.02 -15.70
C THR A 138 -8.66 3.94 -16.36
N LYS A 139 -8.91 2.86 -17.11
CA LYS A 139 -10.22 2.48 -17.67
C LYS A 139 -11.10 1.67 -16.71
N SER A 140 -10.61 1.36 -15.51
CA SER A 140 -11.25 0.44 -14.57
C SER A 140 -11.50 1.09 -13.21
N SER A 141 -12.51 0.60 -12.52
CA SER A 141 -12.84 0.95 -11.13
C SER A 141 -12.40 -0.11 -10.11
N THR A 142 -11.76 -1.20 -10.57
CA THR A 142 -11.47 -2.38 -9.73
C THR A 142 -9.99 -2.53 -9.36
N ALA A 143 -9.14 -1.67 -9.88
CA ALA A 143 -7.70 -1.71 -9.67
C ALA A 143 -7.11 -0.31 -9.48
N ALA A 144 -5.93 -0.23 -8.89
CA ALA A 144 -5.16 0.99 -8.74
C ALA A 144 -3.68 0.75 -9.03
N ILE A 145 -2.93 1.82 -9.29
CA ILE A 145 -1.47 1.80 -9.32
C ILE A 145 -0.97 2.84 -8.34
N ILE A 146 -0.04 2.44 -7.46
CA ILE A 146 0.78 3.35 -6.66
C ILE A 146 2.21 3.26 -7.17
N CYS A 147 2.81 4.41 -7.45
CA CYS A 147 4.21 4.52 -7.88
C CYS A 147 5.08 5.01 -6.73
N SER A 148 6.22 4.37 -6.53
CA SER A 148 7.37 4.85 -5.76
C SER A 148 8.36 5.49 -6.74
N PHE A 149 8.64 6.78 -6.62
CA PHE A 149 9.50 7.49 -7.57
C PHE A 149 10.36 8.54 -6.88
N SER A 150 11.45 8.94 -7.53
CA SER A 150 12.30 10.05 -7.07
C SER A 150 11.74 11.39 -7.54
N ARG A 151 11.48 12.30 -6.59
CA ARG A 151 11.12 13.70 -6.86
C ARG A 151 12.25 14.48 -7.53
N GLU A 152 13.50 14.09 -7.30
CA GLU A 152 14.67 14.76 -7.88
C GLU A 152 14.67 14.69 -9.41
N VAL A 153 14.28 13.54 -9.98
CA VAL A 153 14.13 13.37 -11.43
C VAL A 153 13.07 14.31 -12.01
N LEU A 154 12.03 14.60 -11.22
CA LEU A 154 10.98 15.57 -11.57
C LEU A 154 11.38 17.02 -11.22
N SER A 155 12.63 17.29 -10.82
CA SER A 155 13.08 18.60 -10.35
C SER A 155 12.26 19.15 -9.18
N GLN A 156 11.59 18.28 -8.42
CA GLN A 156 10.79 18.63 -7.25
C GLN A 156 11.65 18.52 -5.99
N SER A 157 11.32 19.31 -4.96
CA SER A 157 12.05 19.20 -3.69
C SER A 157 11.73 17.90 -2.95
N GLY A 158 12.75 17.23 -2.40
CA GLY A 158 12.64 15.95 -1.69
C GLY A 158 13.20 14.79 -2.50
N THR A 159 13.34 13.63 -1.86
CA THR A 159 13.96 12.42 -2.44
C THR A 159 12.88 11.44 -2.94
N GLY A 160 12.57 10.39 -2.17
CA GLY A 160 11.55 9.39 -2.50
C GLY A 160 10.13 9.87 -2.22
N HIS A 161 9.17 9.41 -3.02
CA HIS A 161 7.76 9.71 -2.83
C HIS A 161 6.86 8.59 -3.36
N PHE A 162 5.66 8.49 -2.79
CA PHE A 162 4.59 7.61 -3.25
C PHE A 162 3.38 8.43 -3.66
N SER A 163 2.78 8.07 -4.79
CA SER A 163 1.53 8.67 -5.26
C SER A 163 0.75 7.71 -6.15
N PRO A 164 -0.59 7.63 -6.04
CA PRO A 164 -1.42 6.87 -6.96
C PRO A 164 -1.52 7.54 -8.33
N ILE A 165 -1.79 6.73 -9.37
CA ILE A 165 -2.20 7.24 -10.69
C ILE A 165 -3.72 7.38 -10.72
N GLY A 166 -4.18 8.58 -11.07
CA GLY A 166 -5.60 8.91 -11.18
C GLY A 166 -6.15 8.91 -12.59
N GLY A 167 -5.31 8.87 -13.63
CA GLY A 167 -5.76 8.97 -15.01
C GLY A 167 -4.63 8.92 -16.02
N TYR A 168 -4.97 8.71 -17.28
CA TYR A 168 -4.01 8.63 -18.39
C TYR A 168 -4.50 9.45 -19.59
N HIS A 169 -3.59 10.18 -20.22
CA HIS A 169 -3.86 10.95 -21.42
C HIS A 169 -3.07 10.35 -22.59
N PRO A 170 -3.72 9.66 -23.54
CA PRO A 170 -3.04 8.94 -24.62
C PRO A 170 -2.23 9.81 -25.56
N GLU A 171 -2.74 10.97 -26.00
CA GLU A 171 -2.07 11.81 -26.99
C GLU A 171 -0.71 12.34 -26.49
N THR A 172 -0.62 12.71 -25.20
CA THR A 172 0.64 13.20 -24.60
C THR A 172 1.39 12.12 -23.81
N ASP A 173 0.95 10.86 -23.88
CA ASP A 173 1.46 9.74 -23.09
C ASP A 173 1.72 10.09 -21.62
N SER A 174 0.75 10.74 -20.97
CA SER A 174 0.92 11.34 -19.65
C SER A 174 -0.03 10.75 -18.61
N VAL A 175 0.38 10.74 -17.35
CA VAL A 175 -0.41 10.25 -16.22
C VAL A 175 -0.70 11.36 -15.22
N LEU A 176 -1.88 11.32 -14.61
CA LEU A 176 -2.27 12.22 -13.53
C LEU A 176 -1.83 11.63 -12.18
N MET A 177 -0.94 12.32 -11.46
CA MET A 177 -0.47 11.92 -10.14
C MET A 177 -1.37 12.47 -9.04
N LEU A 178 -1.86 11.58 -8.16
CA LEU A 178 -2.75 11.88 -7.04
C LEU A 178 -1.97 12.25 -5.77
N GLU A 179 -1.36 13.43 -5.79
CA GLU A 179 -0.42 13.94 -4.77
C GLU A 179 -0.98 13.96 -3.32
N PRO A 180 -0.44 13.15 -2.38
CA PRO A 180 -0.82 13.20 -0.96
C PRO A 180 -0.15 14.35 -0.18
N ALA A 181 1.01 14.87 -0.60
CA ALA A 181 1.66 16.05 -0.01
C ALA A 181 1.01 17.35 -0.51
N ARG A 182 -0.31 17.47 -0.36
CA ARG A 182 -1.14 18.56 -0.92
C ARG A 182 -0.81 19.96 -0.39
N PHE A 183 -0.18 20.02 0.79
CA PHE A 183 0.37 21.26 1.33
C PHE A 183 1.54 21.79 0.49
N LYS A 184 2.21 20.91 -0.27
CA LYS A 184 3.44 21.17 -1.02
C LYS A 184 3.19 21.35 -2.51
N TYR A 185 2.55 20.38 -3.16
CA TYR A 185 2.25 20.42 -4.59
C TYR A 185 0.78 20.09 -4.86
N PRO A 186 0.18 20.66 -5.93
CA PRO A 186 -1.14 20.24 -6.38
C PRO A 186 -1.05 18.86 -7.08
N LEU A 187 -2.20 18.31 -7.50
CA LEU A 187 -2.18 17.22 -8.48
C LEU A 187 -1.51 17.69 -9.78
N PHE A 188 -0.89 16.78 -10.51
CA PHE A 188 -0.12 17.15 -11.70
C PHE A 188 -0.01 16.02 -12.72
N TRP A 189 0.16 16.40 -13.97
CA TRP A 189 0.42 15.48 -15.08
C TRP A 189 1.93 15.40 -15.36
N ILE A 190 2.41 14.21 -15.66
CA ILE A 190 3.78 13.95 -16.16
C ILE A 190 3.77 12.89 -17.27
N PRO A 191 4.72 12.93 -18.21
CA PRO A 191 4.92 11.85 -19.17
C PRO A 191 5.24 10.52 -18.49
N ILE A 192 4.78 9.40 -19.06
CA ILE A 192 5.11 8.06 -18.57
C ILE A 192 6.62 7.81 -18.60
N SER A 193 7.33 8.30 -19.62
CA SER A 193 8.80 8.21 -19.69
C SER A 193 9.48 8.86 -18.50
N LEU A 194 9.07 10.07 -18.14
CA LEU A 194 9.63 10.78 -16.98
C LEU A 194 9.32 10.06 -15.66
N LEU A 195 8.11 9.53 -15.51
CA LEU A 195 7.77 8.71 -14.34
C LEU A 195 8.59 7.42 -14.29
N TRP A 196 8.79 6.76 -15.43
CA TRP A 196 9.59 5.56 -15.56
C TRP A 196 11.04 5.81 -15.13
N ASP A 197 11.66 6.88 -15.63
CA ASP A 197 13.01 7.28 -15.24
C ASP A 197 13.09 7.58 -13.74
N ALA A 198 12.07 8.23 -13.18
CA ALA A 198 11.98 8.50 -11.75
C ALA A 198 11.83 7.23 -10.89
N MET A 199 11.16 6.20 -11.41
CA MET A 199 11.07 4.88 -10.78
C MET A 199 12.38 4.07 -10.97
N ASN A 200 13.10 4.27 -12.06
CA ASN A 200 14.40 3.65 -12.36
C ASN A 200 15.57 4.31 -11.59
N THR A 201 15.31 4.69 -10.34
CA THR A 201 16.31 5.25 -9.43
C THR A 201 16.42 4.38 -8.20
N LYS A 202 17.60 4.29 -7.59
CA LYS A 202 17.77 3.56 -6.33
C LYS A 202 17.16 4.32 -5.18
N ASP A 203 16.41 3.60 -4.34
CA ASP A 203 16.06 4.05 -3.01
C ASP A 203 17.32 4.03 -2.14
N THR A 204 17.62 5.16 -1.49
CA THR A 204 18.83 5.32 -0.68
C THR A 204 18.82 4.43 0.55
N ASP A 205 17.63 4.09 1.06
CA ASP A 205 17.49 3.35 2.31
C ASP A 205 17.62 1.83 2.10
N THR A 206 17.25 1.33 0.91
CA THR A 206 17.27 -0.10 0.59
C THR A 206 18.36 -0.49 -0.41
N GLY A 207 18.88 0.46 -1.19
CA GLY A 207 19.83 0.21 -2.28
C GLY A 207 19.22 -0.47 -3.52
N VAL A 208 17.92 -0.78 -3.49
CA VAL A 208 17.15 -1.37 -4.59
C VAL A 208 16.49 -0.25 -5.40
N SER A 209 16.19 -0.50 -6.67
CA SER A 209 15.42 0.47 -7.46
C SER A 209 14.03 0.72 -6.86
N ARG A 210 13.42 1.84 -7.21
CA ARG A 210 12.00 2.10 -6.93
C ARG A 210 11.13 1.37 -7.96
N GLY A 211 9.85 1.72 -8.06
CA GLY A 211 8.93 0.99 -8.93
C GLY A 211 7.48 1.27 -8.64
N TYR A 212 6.62 0.31 -8.90
CA TYR A 212 5.18 0.47 -8.73
C TYR A 212 4.53 -0.80 -8.18
N MET A 213 3.30 -0.67 -7.69
CA MET A 213 2.44 -1.79 -7.34
C MET A 213 1.08 -1.64 -8.00
N VAL A 214 0.59 -2.74 -8.59
CA VAL A 214 -0.80 -2.85 -9.05
C VAL A 214 -1.61 -3.45 -7.91
N LEU A 215 -2.68 -2.77 -7.53
CA LEU A 215 -3.51 -3.09 -6.38
C LEU A 215 -4.91 -3.46 -6.82
N LYS A 216 -5.45 -4.54 -6.25
CA LYS A 216 -6.85 -4.95 -6.44
C LYS A 216 -7.44 -5.36 -5.11
N ARG A 217 -8.74 -5.19 -4.94
CA ARG A 217 -9.43 -5.74 -3.77
C ARG A 217 -9.27 -7.26 -3.75
N SER A 218 -8.86 -7.80 -2.60
CA SER A 218 -8.89 -9.24 -2.40
C SER A 218 -10.31 -9.68 -2.10
N ASN A 219 -10.80 -10.69 -2.83
CA ASN A 219 -12.08 -11.35 -2.55
C ASN A 219 -11.94 -12.45 -1.50
N THR A 220 -10.72 -12.69 -1.00
CA THR A 220 -10.53 -13.55 0.16
C THR A 220 -11.12 -12.81 1.36
N GLN A 221 -12.29 -13.26 1.83
CA GLN A 221 -12.63 -13.05 3.23
C GLN A 221 -11.45 -13.53 4.08
N PRO A 222 -11.19 -12.98 5.27
CA PRO A 222 -10.25 -13.60 6.20
C PRO A 222 -10.81 -14.98 6.58
N THR A 223 -10.55 -15.97 5.73
CA THR A 223 -10.91 -17.39 5.90
C THR A 223 -10.01 -18.06 6.92
N LEU A 224 -9.04 -17.33 7.44
CA LEU A 224 -8.03 -17.79 8.35
C LEU A 224 -8.03 -16.87 9.58
N LEU A 225 -8.22 -17.48 10.75
CA LEU A 225 -8.01 -16.87 12.06
C LEU A 225 -6.62 -16.22 12.20
N PHE A 226 -5.64 -16.64 11.38
CA PHE A 226 -4.29 -16.08 11.30
C PHE A 226 -3.69 -16.30 9.89
N ARG A 227 -2.89 -15.35 9.38
CA ARG A 227 -2.13 -15.53 8.12
C ARG A 227 -0.68 -15.82 8.44
N ILE A 228 -0.13 -16.88 7.84
CA ILE A 228 1.31 -17.18 7.94
C ILE A 228 2.07 -16.13 7.11
N SER A 229 3.08 -15.50 7.73
CA SER A 229 3.95 -14.53 7.06
C SER A 229 4.63 -15.14 5.83
N ARG A 230 4.84 -14.34 4.76
CA ARG A 230 5.62 -14.77 3.58
C ARG A 230 7.09 -15.11 3.89
N TYR A 231 7.59 -14.64 5.02
CA TYR A 231 8.95 -14.88 5.50
C TYR A 231 9.03 -16.10 6.42
N PHE A 232 7.89 -16.71 6.78
CA PHE A 232 7.89 -17.91 7.60
C PHE A 232 8.61 -19.04 6.86
N ASN A 233 9.54 -19.64 7.58
CA ASN A 233 10.31 -20.77 7.14
C ASN A 233 10.28 -21.80 8.26
N ALA A 234 9.59 -22.92 8.04
CA ALA A 234 9.31 -23.95 9.04
C ALA A 234 10.58 -24.66 9.56
N ILE A 235 11.69 -24.56 8.84
CA ILE A 235 12.98 -25.12 9.25
C ILE A 235 13.93 -24.07 9.83
N HIS A 236 13.54 -22.79 9.81
CA HIS A 236 14.38 -21.74 10.35
C HIS A 236 14.21 -21.65 11.88
N PRO A 237 15.29 -21.73 12.68
CA PRO A 237 15.19 -21.74 14.14
C PRO A 237 14.46 -20.52 14.73
N LEU A 238 14.58 -19.35 14.08
CA LEU A 238 13.85 -18.15 14.48
C LEU A 238 12.32 -18.27 14.33
N HIS A 239 11.79 -19.31 13.68
CA HIS A 239 10.36 -19.51 13.53
C HIS A 239 9.83 -20.69 14.36
N ALA A 240 10.63 -21.23 15.29
CA ALA A 240 10.25 -22.38 16.11
C ALA A 240 8.89 -22.17 16.81
N ASP A 241 8.66 -21.02 17.45
CA ASP A 241 7.38 -20.79 18.13
C ASP A 241 6.20 -20.65 17.16
N ALA A 242 6.43 -20.12 15.96
CA ALA A 242 5.41 -20.10 14.91
C ALA A 242 5.12 -21.52 14.40
N VAL A 243 6.13 -22.38 14.30
CA VAL A 243 5.97 -23.81 13.98
C VAL A 243 5.19 -24.51 15.09
N ASP A 244 5.50 -24.25 16.36
CA ASP A 244 4.81 -24.83 17.52
C ASP A 244 3.36 -24.37 17.60
N PHE A 245 3.11 -23.07 17.41
CA PHE A 245 1.77 -22.50 17.30
C PHE A 245 0.96 -23.21 16.22
N LEU A 246 1.51 -23.34 15.02
CA LEU A 246 0.84 -24.00 13.89
C LEU A 246 0.60 -25.48 14.16
N THR A 247 1.57 -26.17 14.76
CA THR A 247 1.45 -27.60 15.10
C THR A 247 0.38 -27.84 16.15
N ASN A 248 0.33 -26.98 17.17
CA ASN A 248 -0.69 -27.02 18.21
C ASN A 248 -2.08 -26.69 17.64
N ALA A 249 -2.18 -25.67 16.79
CA ALA A 249 -3.41 -25.31 16.10
C ALA A 249 -3.93 -26.46 15.21
N VAL A 250 -3.06 -27.07 14.41
CA VAL A 250 -3.42 -28.21 13.52
C VAL A 250 -3.83 -29.44 14.33
N THR A 251 -3.10 -29.77 15.39
CA THR A 251 -3.42 -30.91 16.26
C THR A 251 -4.78 -30.72 16.91
N PHE A 252 -5.06 -29.51 17.39
CA PHE A 252 -6.33 -29.17 17.97
C PHE A 252 -7.47 -29.24 16.94
N LEU A 253 -7.32 -28.64 15.76
CA LEU A 253 -8.32 -28.71 14.68
C LEU A 253 -8.67 -30.17 14.32
N LYS A 254 -7.66 -31.04 14.21
CA LYS A 254 -7.87 -32.48 13.95
C LYS A 254 -8.62 -33.20 15.05
N LYS A 255 -8.47 -32.78 16.31
CA LYS A 255 -9.17 -33.36 17.46
C LYS A 255 -10.63 -32.87 17.51
N SER A 256 -10.85 -31.56 17.44
CA SER A 256 -12.17 -30.95 17.57
C SER A 256 -13.14 -31.34 16.47
N CYS A 257 -12.65 -31.59 15.24
CA CYS A 257 -13.48 -32.11 14.14
C CYS A 257 -13.94 -33.56 14.34
N ARG A 258 -13.41 -34.31 15.33
CA ARG A 258 -13.83 -35.69 15.62
C ARG A 258 -14.86 -35.80 16.74
N ASP A 259 -14.94 -34.79 17.61
CA ASP A 259 -15.66 -34.88 18.88
C ASP A 259 -17.07 -34.23 18.82
N THR A 260 -17.42 -33.48 17.75
CA THR A 260 -18.73 -32.81 17.63
C THR A 260 -19.21 -32.75 16.17
N ASN A 261 -20.54 -32.79 15.94
CA ASN A 261 -21.17 -32.68 14.61
C ASN A 261 -21.79 -31.29 14.35
N ASP A 262 -21.64 -30.31 15.25
CA ASP A 262 -22.14 -28.94 15.06
C ASP A 262 -20.99 -28.00 14.63
N PRO A 263 -20.97 -27.56 13.36
CA PRO A 263 -19.93 -26.66 12.84
C PRO A 263 -19.79 -25.36 13.63
N SER A 264 -20.88 -24.85 14.22
CA SER A 264 -20.87 -23.55 14.91
C SER A 264 -20.13 -23.63 16.25
N THR A 265 -20.31 -24.73 16.98
CA THR A 265 -19.58 -25.00 18.23
C THR A 265 -18.10 -25.22 17.96
N ILE A 266 -17.75 -25.96 16.90
CA ILE A 266 -16.34 -26.16 16.50
C ILE A 266 -15.68 -24.81 16.20
N ILE A 267 -16.32 -23.96 15.41
CA ILE A 267 -15.76 -22.65 15.03
C ILE A 267 -15.52 -21.78 16.27
N ASN A 268 -16.46 -21.75 17.22
CA ASN A 268 -16.32 -20.96 18.45
C ASN A 268 -15.20 -21.49 19.35
N GLU A 269 -15.13 -22.80 19.58
CA GLU A 269 -14.05 -23.40 20.38
C GLU A 269 -12.67 -23.21 19.75
N VAL A 270 -12.60 -23.26 18.42
CA VAL A 270 -11.39 -22.99 17.65
C VAL A 270 -10.97 -21.53 17.79
N ALA A 271 -11.91 -20.60 17.66
CA ALA A 271 -11.63 -19.18 17.81
C ALA A 271 -11.11 -18.84 19.21
N GLU A 272 -11.80 -19.30 20.27
CA GLU A 272 -11.40 -19.04 21.65
C GLU A 272 -10.01 -19.61 21.99
N LYS A 273 -9.71 -20.83 21.54
CA LYS A 273 -8.42 -21.45 21.81
C LYS A 273 -7.29 -20.79 21.02
N LEU A 274 -7.51 -20.42 19.76
CA LEU A 274 -6.50 -19.69 18.99
C LEU A 274 -6.23 -18.30 19.59
N LEU A 275 -7.26 -17.61 20.09
CA LEU A 275 -7.10 -16.37 20.83
C LEU A 275 -6.26 -16.57 22.10
N LYS A 276 -6.49 -17.65 22.85
CA LYS A 276 -5.70 -17.98 24.04
C LYS A 276 -4.24 -18.27 23.71
N ILE A 277 -3.96 -19.11 22.72
CA ILE A 277 -2.59 -19.43 22.30
C ILE A 277 -1.89 -18.15 21.79
N SER A 278 -2.59 -17.29 21.04
CA SER A 278 -2.06 -16.02 20.58
C SER A 278 -1.77 -15.05 21.73
N ALA A 279 -2.63 -14.99 22.76
CA ALA A 279 -2.44 -14.13 23.92
C ALA A 279 -1.27 -14.60 24.81
N GLU A 280 -1.13 -15.91 25.00
CA GLU A 280 0.01 -16.51 25.72
C GLU A 280 1.33 -16.20 25.00
N GLN A 281 1.35 -16.32 23.67
CA GLN A 281 2.51 -15.95 22.85
C GLN A 281 2.84 -14.45 22.94
N LYS A 282 1.83 -13.58 22.85
CA LYS A 282 2.01 -12.13 23.01
C LYS A 282 2.58 -11.79 24.39
N ALA A 283 2.08 -12.40 25.46
CA ALA A 283 2.56 -12.19 26.81
C ALA A 283 4.01 -12.68 27.02
N ASN A 284 4.41 -13.76 26.34
CA ASN A 284 5.79 -14.25 26.38
C ASN A 284 6.75 -13.31 25.63
N HIS A 285 6.29 -12.71 24.52
CA HIS A 285 7.03 -11.69 23.79
C HIS A 285 7.22 -10.41 24.62
N GLU A 286 6.15 -9.89 25.24
CA GLU A 286 6.20 -8.67 26.07
C GLU A 286 7.09 -8.83 27.33
N LYS A 287 7.28 -10.06 27.82
CA LYS A 287 8.16 -10.37 28.96
C LYS A 287 9.63 -10.57 28.58
N GLY A 288 9.98 -10.44 27.30
CA GLY A 288 11.34 -10.67 26.81
C GLY A 288 11.85 -12.12 27.02
N LEU A 289 10.93 -13.04 27.36
CA LEU A 289 11.23 -14.45 27.57
C LEU A 289 11.40 -15.18 26.24
N LEU A 290 10.84 -14.65 25.16
CA LEU A 290 11.02 -15.15 23.80
C LEU A 290 11.17 -13.97 22.82
N PHE A 291 12.32 -13.98 22.16
CA PHE A 291 12.62 -13.57 20.79
C PHE A 291 13.40 -12.29 20.43
N HIS A 292 14.46 -12.56 19.66
CA HIS A 292 15.11 -11.69 18.67
C HIS A 292 14.42 -11.71 17.27
N THR A 293 13.15 -12.12 17.11
CA THR A 293 12.53 -12.37 15.78
C THR A 293 12.23 -11.16 14.90
N PHE A 294 12.45 -9.94 15.37
CA PHE A 294 12.29 -8.74 14.55
C PHE A 294 13.54 -7.85 14.53
N VAL A 295 14.70 -8.36 14.95
CA VAL A 295 15.97 -7.68 14.69
C VAL A 295 16.43 -8.08 13.29
N LYS A 296 16.27 -7.14 12.36
CA LYS A 296 16.81 -7.09 10.98
C LYS A 296 17.83 -8.20 10.66
N SER A 297 17.48 -9.07 9.72
CA SER A 297 18.44 -9.64 8.76
C SER A 297 18.49 -8.75 7.53
#